data_AF-A0A1V6PKX8-F1
#
_entry.id   AF-A0A1V6PKX8-F1
#
_cell.length_a   1.000
_cell.length_b   1.000
_cell.length_c   1.000
_cell.angle_alpha   90.00
_cell.angle_beta   90.00
_cell.angle_gamma   90.00
#
_symmetry.space_group_name_H-M   'P 1'
#
loop_
_entity.id
_entity.type
_entity.pdbx_description
1 polymer ?
#
loop_
_entity_poly.entity_id
_entity_poly.type
_entity_poly.pdbx_seq_one_letter_code
_entity_poly.pdbx_strand_id
1 'polypeptide(L)'
;MDGLHNEHEAKVEQDQGRGSAPPGYLNELPVFPAMQDLSHQPVSNESSTMQLHTNLSNKLPQLQLPPNEAHVLAAEPFQPLVEELKRLNQDDPQLAHQAAQIVRIYRRLYESYVARKSESQRLEKANGELRTANLQLCQEGEFLKGRYAEQEEELAYFGQAFDKLSTGIGSLLTDSEGCNSEQMLDTGRKVGEEAS
;
A
#
# COMPACT_ATOMS: atom_id res chain seq x y z
N MET A 1 -13.23 -82.91 29.19
CA MET A 1 -14.06 -81.84 29.77
C MET A 1 -13.88 -80.64 28.88
N ASP A 2 -14.80 -80.55 27.94
CA ASP A 2 -14.91 -79.51 26.93
C ASP A 2 -15.17 -78.15 27.59
N GLY A 3 -14.62 -77.09 27.00
CA GLY A 3 -14.76 -75.72 27.46
C GLY A 3 -14.50 -74.74 26.34
N LEU A 4 -15.51 -74.58 25.49
CA LEU A 4 -15.68 -73.54 24.48
C LEU A 4 -15.45 -72.13 25.07
N HIS A 5 -14.82 -71.22 24.31
CA HIS A 5 -15.14 -69.77 24.19
C HIS A 5 -14.18 -69.17 23.15
N ASN A 6 -14.61 -69.07 21.88
CA ASN A 6 -15.27 -67.95 21.21
C ASN A 6 -14.40 -66.71 20.97
N GLU A 7 -14.23 -66.45 19.67
CA GLU A 7 -13.62 -65.31 19.00
C GLU A 7 -14.35 -64.01 19.36
N HIS A 8 -13.59 -62.93 19.56
CA HIS A 8 -13.97 -61.60 19.10
C HIS A 8 -12.72 -60.78 18.79
N GLU A 9 -12.47 -60.62 17.50
CA GLU A 9 -11.68 -59.53 16.94
C GLU A 9 -12.30 -58.18 17.33
N ALA A 10 -11.48 -57.27 17.85
CA ALA A 10 -11.78 -55.85 17.86
C ALA A 10 -10.49 -55.06 17.57
N LYS A 11 -10.56 -54.34 16.44
CA LYS A 11 -9.59 -53.45 15.83
C LYS A 11 -8.75 -52.64 16.82
N VAL A 12 -7.43 -52.69 16.58
CA VAL A 12 -6.44 -51.71 17.02
C VAL A 12 -6.70 -50.39 16.28
N GLU A 13 -7.17 -49.38 16.99
CA GLU A 13 -7.18 -47.99 16.53
C GLU A 13 -5.90 -47.31 17.04
N GLN A 14 -4.95 -47.10 16.13
CA GLN A 14 -3.73 -46.34 16.37
C GLN A 14 -4.05 -44.85 16.42
N ASP A 15 -4.16 -44.30 17.62
CA ASP A 15 -4.15 -42.85 17.85
C ASP A 15 -2.70 -42.34 17.81
N GLN A 16 -2.24 -41.93 16.61
CA GLN A 16 -1.04 -41.10 16.45
C GLN A 16 -1.40 -39.62 16.48
N GLY A 17 -1.73 -39.10 17.66
CA GLY A 17 -1.79 -37.66 17.92
C GLY A 17 -0.39 -37.04 18.04
N ARG A 18 0.40 -37.05 16.95
CA ARG A 18 1.65 -36.30 16.85
C ARG A 18 1.31 -34.81 16.73
N GLY A 19 1.86 -34.01 17.64
CA GLY A 19 1.75 -32.56 17.60
C GLY A 19 2.15 -31.98 16.24
N SER A 20 1.29 -31.12 15.70
CA SER A 20 1.62 -30.18 14.64
C SER A 20 1.42 -28.78 15.18
N ALA A 21 2.53 -28.09 15.41
CA ALA A 21 2.56 -26.64 15.56
C ALA A 21 2.06 -26.00 14.24
N PRO A 22 1.39 -24.84 14.29
CA PRO A 22 0.93 -24.18 13.08
C PRO A 22 2.14 -23.77 12.21
N PRO A 23 2.06 -23.93 10.88
CA PRO A 23 3.11 -23.46 9.99
C PRO A 23 3.15 -21.93 10.06
N GLY A 24 4.35 -21.39 10.18
CA GLY A 24 4.60 -19.97 10.25
C GLY A 24 3.94 -19.22 9.09
N TYR A 25 3.32 -18.09 9.41
CA TYR A 25 2.94 -17.08 8.46
C TYR A 25 4.20 -16.54 7.78
N LEU A 26 4.60 -17.19 6.68
CA LEU A 26 5.40 -16.56 5.66
C LEU A 26 4.57 -15.38 5.16
N ASN A 27 5.11 -14.18 5.37
CA ASN A 27 4.62 -12.96 4.75
C ASN A 27 4.56 -13.18 3.23
N GLU A 28 3.37 -13.45 2.69
CA GLU A 28 3.13 -13.19 1.28
C GLU A 28 3.29 -11.70 1.07
N LEU A 29 4.34 -11.34 0.35
CA LEU A 29 4.51 -10.01 -0.21
C LEU A 29 3.31 -9.75 -1.12
N PRO A 30 2.62 -8.59 -1.00
CA PRO A 30 1.61 -8.24 -1.99
C PRO A 30 2.28 -8.15 -3.36
N VAL A 31 1.83 -8.99 -4.28
CA VAL A 31 2.21 -8.95 -5.69
C VAL A 31 1.65 -7.67 -6.28
N PHE A 32 2.52 -6.71 -6.57
CA PHE A 32 2.14 -5.49 -7.28
C PHE A 32 1.69 -5.83 -8.72
N PRO A 33 0.55 -5.33 -9.21
CA PRO A 33 0.21 -5.48 -10.62
C PRO A 33 1.21 -4.67 -11.48
N ALA A 34 1.75 -5.32 -12.51
CA ALA A 34 2.62 -4.68 -13.49
C ALA A 34 1.87 -3.56 -14.22
N MET A 35 2.44 -2.35 -14.17
CA MET A 35 1.97 -1.18 -14.92
C MET A 35 2.13 -1.47 -16.42
N GLN A 36 1.01 -1.46 -17.15
CA GLN A 36 0.99 -1.58 -18.60
C GLN A 36 1.47 -0.27 -19.23
N ASP A 37 2.41 -0.40 -20.16
CA ASP A 37 3.00 0.66 -20.97
C ASP A 37 1.98 1.14 -22.02
N LEU A 38 1.48 2.36 -21.86
CA LEU A 38 0.75 3.09 -22.90
C LEU A 38 1.57 4.32 -23.29
N SER A 39 2.51 4.07 -24.21
CA SER A 39 3.27 5.07 -24.94
C SER A 39 2.36 5.99 -25.79
N HIS A 40 2.71 7.27 -25.79
CA HIS A 40 1.99 8.46 -26.27
C HIS A 40 1.78 8.62 -27.79
N GLN A 41 0.81 9.46 -28.18
CA GLN A 41 1.01 10.61 -29.09
C GLN A 41 -0.07 11.71 -28.96
N PRO A 42 0.20 12.97 -29.38
CA PRO A 42 -0.20 14.18 -28.66
C PRO A 42 -1.17 15.10 -29.44
N VAL A 43 -1.87 15.99 -28.72
CA VAL A 43 -2.40 17.24 -29.29
C VAL A 43 -2.25 18.39 -28.29
N SER A 44 -1.58 19.45 -28.74
CA SER A 44 -1.35 20.72 -28.04
C SER A 44 -2.60 21.58 -27.96
N ASN A 45 -2.81 22.23 -26.82
CA ASN A 45 -3.28 23.62 -26.74
C ASN A 45 -3.22 24.17 -25.31
N GLU A 46 -2.89 25.45 -25.26
CA GLU A 46 -2.39 26.20 -24.11
C GLU A 46 -3.54 26.69 -23.22
N SER A 47 -3.37 26.63 -21.89
CA SER A 47 -3.41 27.81 -21.01
C SER A 47 -3.47 27.42 -19.54
N SER A 48 -2.44 27.84 -18.80
CA SER A 48 -2.47 28.19 -17.37
C SER A 48 -3.24 27.30 -16.40
N THR A 49 -2.52 26.43 -15.69
CA THR A 49 -2.65 26.37 -14.22
C THR A 49 -1.35 25.83 -13.62
N MET A 50 -0.72 26.69 -12.82
CA MET A 50 0.13 26.36 -11.66
C MET A 50 1.31 25.39 -11.89
N GLN A 51 2.47 26.02 -12.05
CA GLN A 51 3.79 25.53 -11.69
C GLN A 51 3.78 24.51 -10.53
N LEU A 52 3.91 23.21 -10.83
CA LEU A 52 4.28 22.18 -9.87
C LEU A 52 5.40 21.27 -10.42
N HIS A 53 6.28 21.84 -11.23
CA HIS A 53 7.58 21.23 -11.46
C HIS A 53 8.53 21.70 -10.35
N THR A 54 9.29 20.75 -9.80
CA THR A 54 10.44 20.91 -8.90
C THR A 54 10.20 20.92 -7.39
N ASN A 55 9.60 19.86 -6.81
CA ASN A 55 9.84 19.58 -5.38
C ASN A 55 10.00 18.08 -4.98
N LEU A 56 10.07 17.15 -5.94
CA LEU A 56 10.32 15.73 -5.63
C LEU A 56 11.81 15.36 -5.54
N SER A 57 12.73 16.32 -5.79
CA SER A 57 14.18 16.07 -5.82
C SER A 57 14.93 16.45 -4.53
N ASN A 58 14.25 16.90 -3.46
CA ASN A 58 14.93 17.49 -2.29
C ASN A 58 14.58 16.84 -0.94
N LYS A 59 14.07 15.61 -0.90
CA LYS A 59 13.92 14.84 0.35
C LYS A 59 14.35 13.38 0.22
N LEU A 60 15.50 13.13 -0.38
CA LEU A 60 16.33 12.07 0.19
C LEU A 60 16.87 12.66 1.50
N PRO A 61 16.62 12.09 2.70
CA PRO A 61 17.35 12.53 3.88
C PRO A 61 18.82 12.37 3.52
N GLN A 62 19.53 13.49 3.41
CA GLN A 62 20.98 13.44 3.38
C GLN A 62 21.37 12.52 4.53
N LEU A 63 22.24 11.57 4.22
CA LEU A 63 22.79 10.58 5.14
C LEU A 63 23.74 11.31 6.12
N GLN A 64 23.23 12.34 6.78
CA GLN A 64 23.87 13.01 7.89
C GLN A 64 23.64 12.07 9.07
N LEU A 65 24.69 11.29 9.31
CA LEU A 65 24.88 10.54 10.53
C LEU A 65 24.50 11.47 11.71
N PRO A 66 23.45 11.17 12.49
CA PRO A 66 23.19 11.92 13.70
C PRO A 66 24.43 11.83 14.59
N PRO A 67 24.84 12.92 15.25
CA PRO A 67 25.94 12.89 16.19
C PRO A 67 25.54 11.96 17.32
N ASN A 68 26.17 10.77 17.35
CA ASN A 68 26.34 9.92 18.52
C ASN A 68 25.14 9.92 19.49
N GLU A 69 24.08 9.23 19.12
CA GLU A 69 23.15 8.73 20.14
C GLU A 69 23.87 7.65 20.93
N ALA A 70 24.47 8.11 22.03
CA ALA A 70 25.01 7.33 23.13
C ALA A 70 25.76 6.07 22.68
N HIS A 71 27.07 6.26 22.48
CA HIS A 71 28.01 5.30 23.03
C HIS A 71 27.58 5.03 24.49
N VAL A 72 26.76 4.00 24.69
CA VAL A 72 26.74 3.29 25.96
C VAL A 72 28.18 2.81 26.08
N LEU A 73 28.95 3.59 26.83
CA LEU A 73 30.28 3.30 27.36
C LEU A 73 30.16 2.05 28.25
N ALA A 74 29.69 0.94 27.70
CA ALA A 74 30.08 -0.36 28.17
C ALA A 74 31.59 -0.39 27.93
N ALA A 75 32.35 -0.61 29.00
CA ALA A 75 33.80 -0.71 28.98
C ALA A 75 34.31 -1.27 27.64
N GLU A 76 35.27 -0.57 27.02
CA GLU A 76 35.87 -0.99 25.75
C GLU A 76 36.10 -2.51 25.81
N PRO A 77 35.40 -3.33 25.00
CA PRO A 77 35.28 -4.77 25.23
C PRO A 77 36.62 -5.51 25.16
N PHE A 78 37.65 -4.79 24.72
CA PHE A 78 39.03 -5.24 24.60
C PHE A 78 39.92 -4.87 25.79
N GLN A 79 39.45 -4.10 26.79
CA GLN A 79 40.23 -3.74 27.97
C GLN A 79 40.86 -4.98 28.62
N PRO A 80 40.12 -6.03 29.01
CA PRO A 80 40.73 -7.23 29.58
C PRO A 80 41.86 -7.83 28.74
N LEU A 81 41.73 -7.83 27.41
CA LEU A 81 42.79 -8.27 26.51
C LEU A 81 43.99 -7.31 26.48
N VAL A 82 43.77 -5.99 26.53
CA VAL A 82 44.82 -4.99 26.63
C VAL A 82 45.62 -5.15 27.93
N GLU A 83 44.97 -5.44 29.05
CA GLU A 83 45.64 -5.73 30.32
C GLU A 83 46.42 -7.05 30.28
N GLU A 84 45.91 -8.09 29.63
CA GLU A 84 46.62 -9.36 29.44
C GLU A 84 47.84 -9.19 28.52
N LEU A 85 47.70 -8.41 27.44
CA LEU A 85 48.82 -8.09 26.54
C LEU A 85 49.93 -7.32 27.26
N LYS A 86 49.59 -6.43 28.20
CA LYS A 86 50.59 -5.72 29.02
C LYS A 86 51.38 -6.68 29.91
N ARG A 87 50.70 -7.67 30.52
CA ARG A 87 51.34 -8.72 31.33
C ARG A 87 52.23 -9.60 30.46
N LEU A 88 51.69 -10.10 29.35
CA LEU A 88 52.43 -10.93 28.40
C LEU A 88 53.66 -10.23 27.82
N ASN A 89 53.61 -8.91 27.62
CA ASN A 89 54.76 -8.14 27.14
C ASN A 89 55.92 -8.07 28.16
N GLN A 90 55.65 -8.30 29.45
CA GLN A 90 56.70 -8.41 30.47
C GLN A 90 57.39 -9.77 30.41
N ASP A 91 56.65 -10.83 30.10
CA ASP A 91 57.14 -12.21 30.07
C ASP A 91 57.76 -12.60 28.71
N ASP A 92 57.06 -12.28 27.61
CA ASP A 92 57.47 -12.56 26.22
C ASP A 92 57.00 -11.43 25.27
N PRO A 93 57.89 -10.45 24.97
CA PRO A 93 57.58 -9.34 24.08
C PRO A 93 57.25 -9.75 22.63
N GLN A 94 57.84 -10.84 22.12
CA GLN A 94 57.57 -11.28 20.75
C GLN A 94 56.17 -11.87 20.64
N LEU A 95 55.80 -12.72 21.59
CA LEU A 95 54.46 -13.31 21.64
C LEU A 95 53.40 -12.22 21.89
N ALA A 96 53.69 -11.25 22.77
CA ALA A 96 52.82 -10.10 23.01
C ALA A 96 52.59 -9.27 21.74
N HIS A 97 53.63 -9.05 20.92
CA HIS A 97 53.48 -8.34 19.65
C HIS A 97 52.56 -9.08 18.68
N GLN A 98 52.72 -10.40 18.54
CA GLN A 98 51.88 -11.22 17.68
C GLN A 98 50.42 -11.21 18.15
N ALA A 99 50.20 -11.39 19.46
CA ALA A 99 48.89 -11.33 20.06
C ALA A 99 48.24 -9.94 19.87
N ALA A 100 49.00 -8.86 20.02
CA ALA A 100 48.51 -7.50 19.81
C ALA A 100 48.05 -7.26 18.36
N GLN A 101 48.71 -7.85 17.35
CA GLN A 101 48.24 -7.76 15.96
C GLN A 101 46.88 -8.43 15.77
N ILE A 102 46.67 -9.59 16.39
CA ILE A 102 45.40 -10.31 16.32
C ILE A 102 44.30 -9.48 16.99
N VAL A 103 44.55 -8.96 18.20
CA VAL A 103 43.59 -8.11 18.92
C VAL A 103 43.25 -6.86 18.12
N ARG A 104 44.22 -6.24 17.45
CA ARG A 104 43.99 -5.09 16.57
C ARG A 104 43.07 -5.41 15.39
N ILE A 105 43.27 -6.56 14.75
CA ILE A 105 42.41 -7.00 13.62
C ILE A 105 41.00 -7.26 14.12
N TYR A 106 40.86 -7.99 15.22
CA TYR A 106 39.55 -8.34 15.76
C TYR A 106 38.79 -7.10 16.26
N ARG A 107 39.48 -6.13 16.88
CA ARG A 107 38.91 -4.83 17.26
C ARG A 107 38.28 -4.11 16.07
N ARG A 108 39.00 -4.02 14.95
CA ARG A 108 38.47 -3.39 13.71
C ARG A 108 37.25 -4.13 13.17
N LEU A 109 37.26 -5.47 13.23
CA LEU A 109 36.12 -6.28 12.81
C LEU A 109 34.90 -6.01 13.70
N TYR A 110 35.11 -5.93 15.02
CA TYR A 110 34.07 -5.61 15.98
C TYR A 110 33.48 -4.21 15.76
N GLU A 111 34.34 -3.19 15.58
CA GLU A 111 33.92 -1.81 15.26
C GLU A 111 33.06 -1.78 13.98
N SER A 112 33.49 -2.47 12.92
CA SER A 112 32.73 -2.61 11.67
C SER A 112 31.39 -3.33 11.88
N TYR A 113 31.38 -4.40 12.67
CA TYR A 113 30.16 -5.14 13.00
C TYR A 113 29.15 -4.25 13.75
N VAL A 114 29.59 -3.50 14.76
CA VAL A 114 28.73 -2.59 15.53
C VAL A 114 28.18 -1.48 14.65
N ALA A 115 29.02 -0.86 13.81
CA ALA A 115 28.59 0.16 12.87
C ALA A 115 27.52 -0.39 11.91
N ARG A 116 27.77 -1.55 11.28
CA ARG A 116 26.82 -2.20 10.39
C ARG A 116 25.52 -2.59 11.10
N LYS A 117 25.59 -3.05 12.35
CA LYS A 117 24.41 -3.40 13.15
C LYS A 117 23.54 -2.17 13.42
N SER A 118 24.15 -1.05 13.82
CA SER A 118 23.43 0.20 14.05
C SER A 118 22.76 0.72 12.77
N GLU A 119 23.47 0.63 11.63
CA GLU A 119 22.91 1.02 10.34
C GLU A 119 21.75 0.13 9.93
N SER A 120 21.86 -1.18 10.11
CA SER A 120 20.78 -2.14 9.84
C SER A 120 19.53 -1.83 10.67
N GLN A 121 19.69 -1.50 11.95
CA GLN A 121 18.57 -1.13 12.82
C GLN A 121 17.89 0.18 12.38
N ARG A 122 18.70 1.17 11.97
CA ARG A 122 18.20 2.43 11.43
C ARG A 122 17.38 2.22 10.14
N LEU A 123 17.90 1.40 9.23
CA LEU A 123 17.21 1.05 7.99
C LEU A 123 15.93 0.27 8.24
N GLU A 124 15.94 -0.67 9.18
CA GLU A 124 14.75 -1.43 9.57
C GLU A 124 13.64 -0.53 10.12
N LYS A 125 14.00 0.42 10.99
CA LYS A 125 13.07 1.43 11.50
C LYS A 125 12.47 2.28 10.37
N ALA A 126 13.32 2.84 9.50
CA ALA A 126 12.87 3.67 8.39
C ALA A 126 11.98 2.89 7.40
N ASN A 127 12.29 1.61 7.15
CA ASN A 127 11.46 0.74 6.32
C ASN A 127 10.09 0.49 6.97
N GLY A 128 10.07 0.28 8.29
CA GLY A 128 8.82 0.18 9.06
C GLY A 128 7.94 1.42 8.91
N GLU A 129 8.51 2.61 9.09
CA GLU A 129 7.81 3.88 8.90
C GLU A 129 7.28 4.03 7.47
N LEU A 130 8.06 3.65 6.47
CA LEU A 130 7.65 3.70 5.07
C LEU A 130 6.49 2.73 4.77
N ARG A 131 6.51 1.51 5.32
CA ARG A 131 5.42 0.56 5.16
C ARG A 131 4.12 1.10 5.78
N THR A 132 4.21 1.71 6.96
CA THR A 132 3.04 2.33 7.60
C THR A 132 2.48 3.48 6.76
N ALA A 133 3.34 4.37 6.27
CA ALA A 133 2.91 5.47 5.41
C ALA A 133 2.31 4.97 4.09
N ASN A 134 2.90 3.94 3.48
CA ASN A 134 2.36 3.34 2.26
C ASN A 134 0.98 2.72 2.49
N LEU A 135 0.77 2.01 3.59
CA LEU A 135 -0.53 1.47 3.97
C LEU A 135 -1.60 2.57 4.10
N GLN A 136 -1.25 3.69 4.74
CA GLN A 136 -2.15 4.85 4.88
C GLN A 136 -2.53 5.43 3.52
N LEU A 137 -1.55 5.62 2.63
CA LEU A 137 -1.80 6.13 1.28
C LEU A 137 -2.68 5.19 0.46
N CYS A 138 -2.49 3.87 0.59
CA CYS A 138 -3.35 2.89 -0.06
C CYS A 138 -4.80 3.00 0.44
N GLN A 139 -5.00 3.10 1.74
CA GLN A 139 -6.34 3.27 2.35
C GLN A 139 -7.01 4.58 1.88
N GLU A 140 -6.27 5.68 1.85
CA GLU A 140 -6.77 6.96 1.36
C GLU A 140 -7.10 6.90 -0.14
N GLY A 141 -6.27 6.22 -0.93
CA GLY A 141 -6.51 5.98 -2.35
C GLY A 141 -7.79 5.17 -2.60
N GLU A 142 -8.02 4.10 -1.84
CA GLU A 142 -9.25 3.31 -1.92
C GLU A 142 -10.48 4.12 -1.50
N PHE A 143 -10.37 4.90 -0.42
CA PHE A 143 -11.43 5.78 0.04
C PHE A 143 -11.82 6.81 -1.03
N LEU A 144 -10.83 7.50 -1.61
CA LEU A 144 -11.06 8.48 -2.67
C LEU A 144 -11.68 7.83 -3.90
N LYS A 145 -11.19 6.65 -4.30
CA LYS A 145 -11.75 5.90 -5.42
C LYS A 145 -13.23 5.59 -5.21
N GLY A 146 -13.62 5.19 -4.00
CA GLY A 146 -15.03 4.98 -3.64
C GLY A 146 -15.86 6.26 -3.79
N ARG A 147 -15.36 7.39 -3.29
CA ARG A 147 -16.01 8.70 -3.41
C ARG A 147 -16.20 9.15 -4.86
N TYR A 148 -15.23 8.90 -5.73
CA TYR A 148 -15.35 9.21 -7.15
C TYR A 148 -16.44 8.38 -7.83
N ALA A 149 -16.52 7.08 -7.53
CA ALA A 149 -17.56 6.22 -8.09
C ALA A 149 -18.97 6.66 -7.67
N GLU A 150 -19.15 7.07 -6.41
CA GLU A 150 -20.41 7.60 -5.89
C GLU A 150 -20.82 8.89 -6.62
N GLN A 151 -19.88 9.81 -6.84
CA GLN A 151 -20.14 11.04 -7.59
C GLN A 151 -20.49 10.76 -9.05
N GLU A 152 -19.85 9.77 -9.67
CA GLU A 152 -20.15 9.36 -11.05
C GLU A 152 -21.58 8.80 -11.17
N GLU A 153 -22.01 8.00 -10.19
CA GLU A 153 -23.39 7.51 -10.11
C GLU A 153 -24.40 8.65 -9.92
N GLU A 154 -24.10 9.60 -9.04
CA GLU A 154 -24.96 10.77 -8.80
C GLU A 154 -25.09 11.66 -10.05
N LEU A 155 -23.99 11.89 -10.77
CA LEU A 155 -24.00 12.62 -12.04
C LEU A 155 -24.80 11.89 -13.11
N ALA A 156 -24.68 10.56 -13.20
CA ALA A 156 -25.48 9.76 -14.12
C ALA A 156 -26.99 9.86 -13.82
N TYR A 157 -27.35 9.86 -12.53
CA TYR A 157 -28.73 10.09 -12.10
C TYR A 157 -29.25 11.46 -12.54
N PHE A 158 -28.48 12.53 -12.31
CA PHE A 158 -28.88 13.88 -12.74
C PHE A 158 -29.00 14.00 -14.25
N GLY A 159 -28.08 13.38 -15.01
CA GLY A 159 -28.18 13.30 -16.47
C GLY A 159 -29.51 12.68 -16.90
N GLN A 160 -29.88 11.53 -16.33
CA GLN A 160 -31.15 10.88 -16.64
C GLN A 160 -32.37 11.74 -16.25
N ALA A 161 -32.32 12.42 -15.10
CA ALA A 161 -33.40 13.31 -14.68
C ALA A 161 -33.56 14.50 -15.63
N PHE A 162 -32.45 15.06 -16.10
CA PHE A 162 -32.45 16.15 -17.08
C PHE A 162 -32.98 15.72 -18.44
N ASP A 163 -32.61 14.53 -18.91
CA ASP A 163 -33.14 13.95 -20.16
C ASP A 163 -34.65 13.74 -20.08
N LYS A 164 -35.15 13.20 -18.95
CA LYS A 164 -36.59 13.04 -18.70
C LYS A 164 -37.32 14.38 -18.70
N LEU A 165 -36.76 15.38 -18.03
CA LEU A 165 -37.34 16.73 -17.99
C LEU A 165 -37.39 17.36 -19.38
N SER A 166 -36.29 17.29 -20.13
CA SER A 166 -36.19 17.84 -21.49
C SER A 166 -37.17 17.15 -22.44
N THR A 167 -37.30 15.83 -22.33
CA THR A 167 -38.28 15.05 -23.10
C THR A 167 -39.71 15.45 -22.76
N GLY A 168 -40.04 15.60 -21.47
CA GLY A 168 -41.38 16.00 -21.02
C GLY A 168 -41.76 17.42 -21.43
N ILE A 169 -40.81 18.36 -21.42
CA ILE A 169 -41.03 19.72 -21.96
C ILE A 169 -41.25 19.65 -23.48
N GLY A 170 -40.42 18.86 -24.19
CA GLY A 170 -40.56 18.65 -25.63
C GLY A 170 -41.94 18.12 -26.01
N SER A 171 -42.43 17.09 -25.31
CA SER A 171 -43.77 16.53 -25.56
C SER A 171 -44.89 17.54 -25.30
N LEU A 172 -44.79 18.33 -24.21
CA LEU A 172 -45.80 19.33 -23.89
C LEU A 172 -45.90 20.42 -24.97
N LEU A 173 -44.76 20.84 -25.50
CA LEU A 173 -44.72 21.83 -26.58
C LEU A 173 -45.36 21.27 -27.86
N THR A 174 -45.04 20.04 -28.25
CA THR A 174 -45.64 19.40 -29.44
C THR A 174 -47.14 19.17 -29.27
N ASP A 175 -47.61 18.83 -28.07
CA ASP A 175 -49.03 18.65 -27.78
C ASP A 175 -49.81 19.98 -27.87
N SER A 176 -49.17 21.09 -27.49
CA SER A 176 -49.77 22.42 -27.55
C SER A 176 -49.89 22.99 -28.97
N GLU A 177 -49.01 22.59 -29.89
CA GLU A 177 -49.06 22.98 -31.30
C GLU A 177 -50.18 22.26 -32.08
N GLY A 178 -50.51 21.02 -31.68
CA GLY A 178 -51.61 20.25 -32.26
C GLY A 178 -53.01 20.76 -31.89
N CYS A 179 -53.16 21.48 -30.77
CA CYS A 179 -54.47 21.93 -30.27
C CYS A 179 -54.99 23.20 -30.97
N ASN A 180 -54.14 23.94 -31.69
CA ASN A 180 -54.50 25.22 -32.32
C ASN A 180 -55.09 25.10 -33.74
N SER A 181 -55.16 23.91 -34.35
CA SER A 181 -55.56 23.76 -35.76
C SER A 181 -57.00 23.28 -36.01
N GLU A 182 -57.70 22.67 -35.05
CA GLU A 182 -59.01 22.03 -35.33
C GLU A 182 -60.25 22.83 -34.90
N GLN A 183 -60.13 23.94 -34.16
CA GLN A 183 -61.31 24.73 -33.74
C GLN A 183 -61.62 25.98 -34.59
N MET A 184 -60.84 26.27 -35.64
CA MET A 184 -61.00 27.51 -36.42
C MET A 184 -61.64 27.37 -37.81
N LEU A 185 -62.12 26.19 -38.21
CA LEU A 185 -62.69 25.96 -39.55
C LEU A 185 -64.17 25.55 -39.62
N ASP A 186 -64.93 25.58 -38.51
CA ASP A 186 -66.35 25.13 -38.53
C ASP A 186 -67.40 26.14 -38.01
N THR A 187 -67.09 27.45 -37.99
CA THR A 187 -68.10 28.47 -37.60
C THR A 187 -68.50 29.43 -38.73
N GLY A 188 -68.06 29.20 -39.97
CA GLY A 188 -68.24 30.13 -41.09
C GLY A 188 -69.40 29.86 -42.06
N ARG A 189 -70.19 28.79 -41.92
CA ARG A 189 -71.21 28.44 -42.93
C ARG A 189 -72.54 27.97 -42.33
N LYS A 190 -73.29 28.89 -41.70
CA LYS A 190 -74.74 28.71 -41.48
C LYS A 190 -75.48 30.01 -41.14
N VAL A 191 -75.27 31.08 -41.91
CA VAL A 191 -76.20 32.23 -41.90
C VAL A 191 -76.32 32.76 -43.32
N GLY A 192 -77.26 32.24 -44.10
CA GLY A 192 -77.51 32.72 -45.45
C GLY A 192 -78.34 31.80 -46.32
N GLU A 193 -79.42 31.21 -45.80
CA GLU A 193 -80.38 30.49 -46.65
C GLU A 193 -81.77 30.39 -45.98
N GLU A 194 -82.29 31.51 -45.49
CA GLU A 194 -83.73 31.70 -45.25
C GLU A 194 -84.11 33.16 -45.54
N ALA A 195 -84.15 33.54 -46.81
CA ALA A 195 -84.91 34.69 -47.32
C ALA A 195 -84.88 34.73 -48.86
N SER A 196 -85.76 33.96 -49.50
CA SER A 196 -86.61 34.37 -50.67
C SER A 196 -87.27 33.15 -51.29
#